data_AF-A0A142NPA9-F1
#
_entry.id   AF-A0A142NPA9-F1
#
_cell.length_a   1.000
_cell.length_b   1.000
_cell.length_c   1.000
_cell.angle_alpha   90.00
_cell.angle_beta   90.00
_cell.angle_gamma   90.00
#
_symmetry.space_group_name_H-M   'P 1'
#
loop_
_entity.id
_entity.type
_entity.pdbx_description
1 polymer ?
#
loop_
_entity_poly.entity_id
_entity_poly.type
_entity_poly.pdbx_seq_one_letter_code
_entity_poly.pdbx_strand_id
1 'polypeptide(L)'
;MGSLLLVLVLVTCFVGLSAWQVDRARYKNDVTASAGVDEVKDFNDVMNAQAPMPGILADQRVRLSGQWIPDAQVVVPGRMQNDESGYWVVTMFAPDGARLGDGVTVADADEKTIAIPVVRGFTTDEHTAMTSEARGGQVELTARIGPIEGPVEGNDLPDGQVRTVSTSQIINMFPDLLTYSGFLIPETAGGAAASVGTDGLEQVPTTTTRDEGGFDLQSAVYALEWIIFAAMALYMWFQLLRDDYVRRRLGEDSQDTEKSVEYVVVKPAGDATIAPEVMSGLTGLPAHRHGGQKPGKKSGKRSAKTGGKTDGSTSTTDPADADPTDTSTTGGN
;
A
#
# COMPACT_ATOMS: atom_id res chain seq x y z
N MET A 1 -5.86 -29.40 29.50
CA MET A 1 -4.55 -29.71 28.89
C MET A 1 -4.42 -29.10 27.50
N GLY A 2 -4.89 -29.75 26.42
CA GLY A 2 -4.63 -29.29 25.03
C GLY A 2 -4.98 -27.83 24.73
N SER A 3 -6.06 -27.30 25.31
CA SER A 3 -6.46 -25.90 25.16
C SER A 3 -5.43 -24.89 25.70
N LEU A 4 -4.70 -25.23 26.77
CA LEU A 4 -3.66 -24.36 27.36
C LEU A 4 -2.36 -24.42 26.53
N LEU A 5 -2.04 -25.59 25.97
CA LEU A 5 -0.95 -25.75 25.01
C LEU A 5 -1.18 -24.89 23.74
N LEU A 6 -2.39 -24.90 23.19
CA LEU A 6 -2.76 -24.10 22.02
C LEU A 6 -2.54 -22.59 22.26
N VAL A 7 -2.95 -22.09 23.42
CA VAL A 7 -2.73 -20.69 23.81
C VAL A 7 -1.25 -20.35 23.96
N LEU A 8 -0.47 -21.22 24.59
CA LEU A 8 0.97 -21.00 24.77
C LEU A 8 1.69 -20.94 23.42
N VAL A 9 1.36 -21.85 22.49
CA VAL A 9 1.86 -21.82 21.10
C VAL A 9 1.46 -20.54 20.38
N LEU A 10 0.20 -20.10 20.48
CA LEU A 10 -0.27 -18.85 19.85
C LEU A 10 0.47 -17.62 20.37
N VAL A 11 0.67 -17.51 21.69
CA VAL A 11 1.44 -16.41 22.30
C VAL A 11 2.91 -16.46 21.85
N THR A 12 3.54 -17.64 21.81
CA THR A 12 4.91 -17.77 21.29
C THR A 12 5.01 -17.40 19.81
N CYS A 13 4.02 -17.76 18.97
CA CYS A 13 3.97 -17.33 17.58
C CYS A 13 3.83 -15.80 17.44
N PHE A 14 2.91 -15.16 18.18
CA PHE A 14 2.74 -13.70 18.10
C PHE A 14 3.95 -12.92 18.63
N VAL A 15 4.57 -13.38 19.72
CA VAL A 15 5.82 -12.79 20.23
C VAL A 15 6.99 -13.04 19.27
N GLY A 16 7.05 -14.21 18.63
CA GLY A 16 8.05 -14.50 17.60
C GLY A 16 7.87 -13.63 16.35
N LEU A 17 6.63 -13.37 15.92
CA LEU A 17 6.31 -12.53 14.77
C LEU A 17 6.53 -11.03 15.05
N SER A 18 6.17 -10.54 16.24
CA SER A 18 6.46 -9.15 16.63
C SER A 18 7.95 -8.92 16.85
N ALA A 19 8.65 -9.87 17.46
CA ALA A 19 10.11 -9.87 17.51
C ALA A 19 10.71 -9.87 16.10
N TRP A 20 10.25 -10.73 15.18
CA TRP A 20 10.73 -10.77 13.80
C TRP A 20 10.49 -9.47 13.03
N GLN A 21 9.38 -8.76 13.24
CA GLN A 21 9.17 -7.44 12.64
C GLN A 21 10.15 -6.39 13.20
N VAL A 22 10.38 -6.39 14.51
CA VAL A 22 11.39 -5.51 15.15
C VAL A 22 12.80 -5.87 14.68
N ASP A 23 13.12 -7.14 14.52
CA ASP A 23 14.39 -7.63 13.98
C ASP A 23 14.54 -7.22 12.51
N ARG A 24 13.48 -7.34 11.70
CA ARG A 24 13.45 -6.90 10.29
C ARG A 24 13.69 -5.40 10.14
N ALA A 25 13.13 -4.59 11.05
CA ALA A 25 13.42 -3.15 11.13
C ALA A 25 14.87 -2.88 11.56
N ARG A 26 15.42 -3.66 12.51
CA ARG A 26 16.82 -3.55 12.94
C ARG A 26 17.82 -3.97 11.87
N TYR A 27 17.58 -5.05 11.13
CA TYR A 27 18.46 -5.49 10.03
C TYR A 27 18.60 -4.41 8.95
N LYS A 28 17.58 -3.58 8.69
CA LYS A 28 17.72 -2.42 7.78
C LYS A 28 18.80 -1.42 8.26
N ASN A 29 19.00 -1.27 9.56
CA ASN A 29 19.97 -0.34 10.15
C ASN A 29 21.33 -1.01 10.42
N ASP A 30 21.30 -2.28 10.86
CA ASP A 30 22.50 -3.03 11.28
C ASP A 30 23.30 -3.57 10.08
N VAL A 31 22.65 -3.85 8.95
CA VAL A 31 23.35 -4.12 7.68
C VAL A 31 24.07 -2.86 7.19
N THR A 32 23.46 -1.67 7.30
CA THR A 32 24.12 -0.40 6.96
C THR A 32 25.37 -0.17 7.82
N ALA A 33 25.30 -0.46 9.12
CA ALA A 33 26.45 -0.37 10.03
C ALA A 33 27.56 -1.40 9.77
N SER A 34 27.25 -2.55 9.14
CA SER A 34 28.20 -3.66 8.94
C SER A 34 28.68 -3.86 7.50
N ALA A 35 28.03 -3.26 6.50
CA ALA A 35 28.40 -3.37 5.08
C ALA A 35 29.56 -2.43 4.64
N GLY A 36 30.10 -1.61 5.54
CA GLY A 36 31.22 -0.72 5.24
C GLY A 36 30.85 0.47 4.34
N VAL A 37 29.58 0.90 4.35
CA VAL A 37 29.09 2.02 3.51
C VAL A 37 29.79 3.35 3.78
N ASP A 38 30.41 3.51 4.96
CA ASP A 38 31.17 4.69 5.35
C ASP A 38 32.61 4.73 4.79
N GLU A 39 33.09 3.64 4.19
CA GLU A 39 34.31 3.62 3.37
C GLU A 39 34.03 4.30 2.02
N VAL A 40 34.83 5.29 1.64
CA VAL A 40 34.65 5.99 0.35
C VAL A 40 35.30 5.20 -0.78
N LYS A 41 34.48 4.66 -1.68
CA LYS A 41 34.91 3.89 -2.86
C LYS A 41 34.92 4.76 -4.12
N ASP A 42 35.54 4.30 -5.20
CA ASP A 42 35.35 4.92 -6.52
C ASP A 42 33.92 4.67 -6.99
N PHE A 43 33.26 5.69 -7.55
CA PHE A 43 31.89 5.57 -8.03
C PHE A 43 31.72 4.54 -9.15
N ASN A 44 32.64 4.51 -10.12
CA ASN A 44 32.53 3.62 -11.27
C ASN A 44 32.67 2.14 -10.85
N ASP A 45 33.48 1.85 -9.83
CA ASP A 45 33.65 0.50 -9.27
C ASP A 45 32.47 0.05 -8.40
N VAL A 46 31.56 0.96 -8.06
CA VAL A 46 30.32 0.67 -7.30
C VAL A 46 29.09 0.64 -8.21
N MET A 47 29.03 1.49 -9.23
CA MET A 47 27.86 1.71 -10.09
C MET A 47 28.22 1.69 -11.59
N ASN A 48 27.44 0.97 -12.39
CA ASN A 48 27.46 1.05 -13.85
C ASN A 48 26.11 1.58 -14.36
N ALA A 49 26.10 2.34 -15.45
CA ALA A 49 24.89 2.90 -16.03
C ALA A 49 24.03 1.81 -16.70
N GLN A 50 22.71 2.04 -16.72
CA GLN A 50 21.71 1.10 -17.24
C GLN A 50 21.71 -0.30 -16.57
N ALA A 51 22.45 -0.47 -15.45
CA ALA A 51 22.42 -1.67 -14.62
C ALA A 51 21.48 -1.48 -13.40
N PRO A 52 20.82 -2.56 -12.90
CA PRO A 52 20.10 -2.51 -11.63
C PRO A 52 21.04 -2.25 -10.45
N MET A 53 20.66 -1.37 -9.54
CA MET A 53 21.39 -1.11 -8.29
C MET A 53 20.98 -2.13 -7.21
N PRO A 54 21.91 -2.92 -6.64
CA PRO A 54 21.64 -3.71 -5.44
C PRO A 54 21.33 -2.78 -4.26
N GLY A 55 20.25 -3.05 -3.52
CA GLY A 55 19.82 -2.19 -2.40
C GLY A 55 20.82 -2.06 -1.23
N ILE A 56 21.86 -2.90 -1.19
CA ILE A 56 22.98 -2.79 -0.24
C ILE A 56 23.98 -1.66 -0.60
N LEU A 57 23.83 -1.04 -1.78
CA LEU A 57 24.60 0.14 -2.18
C LEU A 57 23.96 1.47 -1.74
N ALA A 58 22.76 1.46 -1.13
CA ALA A 58 22.22 2.65 -0.49
C ALA A 58 23.12 3.08 0.69
N ASP A 59 23.20 4.37 0.97
CA ASP A 59 24.12 5.01 1.93
C ASP A 59 25.62 4.85 1.63
N GLN A 60 26.03 4.08 0.60
CA GLN A 60 27.42 3.88 0.21
C GLN A 60 28.06 5.21 -0.23
N ARG A 61 29.16 5.58 0.43
CA ARG A 61 29.96 6.74 0.08
C ARG A 61 30.80 6.45 -1.16
N VAL A 62 30.78 7.38 -2.09
CA VAL A 62 31.47 7.31 -3.38
C VAL A 62 32.23 8.60 -3.67
N ARG A 63 33.31 8.48 -4.43
CA ARG A 63 34.03 9.60 -5.04
C ARG A 63 33.93 9.50 -6.56
N LEU A 64 33.72 10.64 -7.19
CA LEU A 64 33.67 10.79 -8.64
C LEU A 64 34.16 12.17 -9.05
N SER A 65 34.84 12.24 -10.18
CA SER A 65 35.07 13.47 -10.95
C SER A 65 34.07 13.52 -12.11
N GLY A 66 33.86 14.71 -12.68
CA GLY A 66 32.98 14.88 -13.83
C GLY A 66 32.47 16.31 -13.99
N GLN A 67 31.35 16.46 -14.71
CA GLN A 67 30.78 17.76 -15.08
C GLN A 67 29.26 17.81 -14.93
N TRP A 68 28.73 18.97 -14.56
CA TRP A 68 27.29 19.22 -14.56
C TRP A 68 26.75 19.34 -15.99
N ILE A 69 25.48 18.95 -16.18
CA ILE A 69 24.69 19.23 -17.39
C ILE A 69 23.60 20.24 -16.98
N PRO A 70 23.84 21.57 -17.08
CA PRO A 70 22.97 22.57 -16.46
C PRO A 70 21.53 22.55 -17.00
N ASP A 71 21.37 22.32 -18.32
CA ASP A 71 20.07 22.23 -18.99
C ASP A 71 19.25 21.00 -18.57
N ALA A 72 19.90 19.99 -17.95
CA ALA A 72 19.28 18.76 -17.47
C ALA A 72 19.04 18.83 -15.95
N GLN A 73 18.20 19.78 -15.54
CA GLN A 73 17.82 20.02 -14.15
C GLN A 73 16.32 19.75 -13.92
N VAL A 74 16.00 19.19 -12.75
CA VAL A 74 14.62 19.06 -12.24
C VAL A 74 14.54 19.54 -10.79
N VAL A 75 13.34 19.95 -10.38
CA VAL A 75 13.06 20.44 -9.03
C VAL A 75 12.07 19.50 -8.33
N VAL A 76 12.32 19.18 -7.06
CA VAL A 76 11.55 18.18 -6.30
C VAL A 76 10.86 18.84 -5.11
N PRO A 77 9.57 19.23 -5.23
CA PRO A 77 8.82 19.87 -4.15
C PRO A 77 8.44 18.91 -3.03
N GLY A 78 8.12 19.45 -1.86
CA GLY A 78 7.60 18.71 -0.71
C GLY A 78 8.69 17.97 0.10
N ARG A 79 9.97 18.29 -0.13
CA ARG A 79 11.09 17.79 0.67
C ARG A 79 11.19 18.56 1.98
N MET A 80 11.63 17.89 3.03
CA MET A 80 11.74 18.45 4.38
C MET A 80 13.21 18.59 4.78
N GLN A 81 13.58 19.77 5.27
CA GLN A 81 14.89 20.02 5.88
C GLN A 81 14.71 21.01 7.04
N ASN A 82 15.30 20.71 8.20
CA ASN A 82 15.19 21.53 9.41
C ASN A 82 13.72 21.84 9.85
N ASP A 83 12.82 20.87 9.71
CA ASP A 83 11.35 20.99 9.88
C ASP A 83 10.62 21.94 8.91
N GLU A 84 11.32 22.50 7.91
CA GLU A 84 10.72 23.32 6.84
C GLU A 84 10.49 22.51 5.55
N SER A 85 9.33 22.73 4.92
CA SER A 85 8.99 22.17 3.62
C SER A 85 9.52 23.05 2.49
N GLY A 86 10.17 22.45 1.51
CA GLY A 86 10.72 23.15 0.36
C GLY A 86 11.00 22.22 -0.82
N TYR A 87 12.07 22.54 -1.53
CA TYR A 87 12.42 21.99 -2.84
C TYR A 87 13.87 21.49 -2.84
N TRP A 88 14.12 20.28 -3.35
CA TRP A 88 15.47 19.93 -3.79
C TRP A 88 15.68 20.37 -5.24
N VAL A 89 16.85 20.96 -5.53
CA VAL A 89 17.33 21.15 -6.90
C VAL A 89 18.21 19.98 -7.27
N VAL A 90 17.87 19.28 -8.35
CA VAL A 90 18.56 18.06 -8.80
C VAL A 90 19.02 18.25 -10.23
N THR A 91 20.33 18.22 -10.46
CA THR A 91 20.92 18.36 -11.80
C THR A 91 21.60 17.08 -12.21
N MET A 92 21.53 16.73 -13.49
CA MET A 92 22.28 15.60 -14.03
C MET A 92 23.78 15.91 -14.06
N PHE A 93 24.58 14.95 -13.63
CA PHE A 93 26.05 15.02 -13.58
C PHE A 93 26.62 13.89 -14.43
N ALA A 94 27.48 14.21 -15.39
CA ALA A 94 28.21 13.27 -16.22
C ALA A 94 29.53 12.86 -15.52
N PRO A 95 29.67 11.62 -15.02
CA PRO A 95 30.90 11.18 -14.35
C PRO A 95 32.01 10.85 -15.37
N ASP A 96 33.26 11.14 -15.03
CA ASP A 96 34.39 10.68 -15.82
C ASP A 96 34.52 9.15 -15.73
N GLY A 97 34.88 8.51 -16.85
CA GLY A 97 35.02 7.05 -16.93
C GLY A 97 33.71 6.26 -16.84
N ALA A 98 32.56 6.96 -16.90
CA ALA A 98 31.24 6.35 -16.88
C ALA A 98 31.07 5.26 -17.95
N ARG A 99 30.43 4.16 -17.57
CA ARG A 99 30.33 2.93 -18.38
C ARG A 99 28.97 2.26 -18.23
N LEU A 100 28.51 1.59 -19.28
CA LEU A 100 27.32 0.72 -19.23
C LEU A 100 27.61 -0.57 -18.43
N GLY A 101 26.57 -1.20 -17.89
CA GLY A 101 26.67 -2.50 -17.23
C GLY A 101 27.08 -3.64 -18.18
N ASP A 102 27.72 -4.67 -17.63
CA ASP A 102 28.16 -5.85 -18.38
C ASP A 102 27.00 -6.51 -19.16
N GLY A 103 27.19 -6.66 -20.47
CA GLY A 103 26.18 -7.24 -21.37
C GLY A 103 24.99 -6.35 -21.71
N VAL A 104 24.96 -5.09 -21.25
CA VAL A 104 23.94 -4.11 -21.65
C VAL A 104 24.29 -3.52 -23.02
N THR A 105 23.37 -3.64 -23.98
CA THR A 105 23.43 -2.97 -25.27
C THR A 105 22.24 -2.03 -25.42
N VAL A 106 22.49 -0.74 -25.62
CA VAL A 106 21.47 0.27 -25.91
C VAL A 106 21.64 0.76 -27.34
N ALA A 107 20.53 1.06 -28.03
CA ALA A 107 20.60 1.71 -29.34
C ALA A 107 21.21 3.10 -29.20
N ASP A 108 22.06 3.47 -30.17
CA ASP A 108 22.64 4.81 -30.32
C ASP A 108 23.40 5.28 -29.07
N ALA A 109 23.97 4.34 -28.31
CA ALA A 109 24.63 4.59 -27.04
C ALA A 109 25.85 5.53 -27.16
N ASP A 110 26.58 5.45 -28.27
CA ASP A 110 27.75 6.31 -28.56
C ASP A 110 27.35 7.78 -28.81
N GLU A 111 26.07 8.06 -29.05
CA GLU A 111 25.53 9.42 -29.26
C GLU A 111 24.93 10.01 -27.97
N LYS A 112 24.84 9.23 -26.87
CA LYS A 112 24.16 9.62 -25.62
C LYS A 112 25.14 9.86 -24.47
N THR A 113 24.84 10.85 -23.63
CA THR A 113 25.67 11.17 -22.45
C THR A 113 25.25 10.34 -21.25
N ILE A 114 26.18 9.58 -20.66
CA ILE A 114 25.92 8.86 -19.40
C ILE A 114 25.98 9.85 -18.22
N ALA A 115 24.89 9.95 -17.45
CA ALA A 115 24.77 10.89 -16.34
C ALA A 115 23.91 10.35 -15.18
N ILE A 116 24.16 10.82 -13.96
CA ILE A 116 23.41 10.48 -12.74
C ILE A 116 22.74 11.75 -12.16
N PRO A 117 21.50 11.68 -11.61
CA PRO A 117 20.93 12.83 -10.89
C PRO A 117 21.69 13.07 -9.58
N VAL A 118 22.03 14.33 -9.31
CA VAL A 118 22.73 14.72 -8.07
C VAL A 118 21.97 15.88 -7.42
N VAL A 119 21.65 15.74 -6.14
CA VAL A 119 21.01 16.77 -5.34
C VAL A 119 22.02 17.90 -5.08
N ARG A 120 21.82 19.06 -5.70
CA ARG A 120 22.69 20.24 -5.49
C ARG A 120 22.43 20.93 -4.16
N GLY A 121 21.18 20.93 -3.70
CA GLY A 121 20.81 21.58 -2.45
C GLY A 121 19.30 21.71 -2.27
N PHE A 122 18.93 22.31 -1.14
CA PHE A 122 17.56 22.58 -0.71
C PHE A 122 17.29 24.09 -0.69
N THR A 123 16.05 24.50 -0.95
CA THR A 123 15.56 25.85 -0.62
C THR A 123 14.05 25.82 -0.36
N THR A 124 13.57 26.75 0.46
CA THR A 124 12.13 26.97 0.70
C THR A 124 11.48 27.90 -0.35
N ASP A 125 12.29 28.60 -1.17
CA ASP A 125 11.80 29.47 -2.24
C ASP A 125 11.76 28.73 -3.60
N GLU A 126 10.55 28.63 -4.16
CA GLU A 126 10.32 28.04 -5.49
C GLU A 126 11.04 28.80 -6.60
N HIS A 127 11.13 30.13 -6.51
CA HIS A 127 11.78 30.91 -7.56
C HIS A 127 13.28 30.63 -7.63
N THR A 128 13.96 30.60 -6.49
CA THR A 128 15.35 30.16 -6.34
C THR A 128 15.54 28.72 -6.80
N ALA A 129 14.63 27.81 -6.45
CA ALA A 129 14.70 26.41 -6.88
C ALA A 129 14.66 26.28 -8.42
N MET A 130 13.75 26.99 -9.08
CA MET A 130 13.56 26.94 -10.53
C MET A 130 14.60 27.76 -11.33
N THR A 131 15.35 28.67 -10.70
CA THR A 131 16.32 29.56 -11.38
C THR A 131 17.78 29.36 -10.99
N SER A 132 18.09 28.52 -10.00
CA SER A 132 19.47 28.20 -9.64
C SER A 132 20.11 27.29 -10.69
N GLU A 133 21.03 27.79 -11.50
CA GLU A 133 21.76 27.01 -12.52
C GLU A 133 23.03 26.36 -11.97
N ALA A 134 23.43 25.23 -12.54
CA ALA A 134 24.71 24.58 -12.23
C ALA A 134 25.85 25.17 -13.06
N ARG A 135 27.03 25.35 -12.46
CA ARG A 135 28.18 25.98 -13.13
C ARG A 135 28.86 24.96 -14.04
N GLY A 136 29.09 25.34 -15.30
CA GLY A 136 29.81 24.50 -16.27
C GLY A 136 31.30 24.34 -15.93
N GLY A 137 31.81 23.12 -16.04
CA GLY A 137 33.22 22.78 -15.83
C GLY A 137 33.44 21.59 -14.90
N GLN A 138 34.71 21.30 -14.63
CA GLN A 138 35.15 20.13 -13.87
C GLN A 138 34.88 20.26 -12.36
N VAL A 139 34.35 19.19 -11.76
CA VAL A 139 34.03 19.09 -10.33
C VAL A 139 34.48 17.75 -9.77
N GLU A 140 35.02 17.78 -8.56
CA GLU A 140 35.30 16.61 -7.72
C GLU A 140 34.19 16.49 -6.67
N LEU A 141 33.51 15.33 -6.60
CA LEU A 141 32.46 15.06 -5.62
C LEU A 141 32.86 13.93 -4.68
N THR A 142 32.55 14.08 -3.39
CA THR A 142 32.34 12.94 -2.49
C THR A 142 30.87 12.95 -2.06
N ALA A 143 30.15 11.86 -2.28
CA ALA A 143 28.69 11.79 -2.13
C ALA A 143 28.25 10.45 -1.53
N ARG A 144 26.99 10.35 -1.12
CA ARG A 144 26.33 9.06 -0.86
C ARG A 144 25.34 8.71 -1.96
N ILE A 145 25.23 7.43 -2.26
CA ILE A 145 24.18 6.87 -3.10
C ILE A 145 22.86 6.89 -2.31
N GLY A 146 21.89 7.66 -2.80
CA GLY A 146 20.51 7.66 -2.29
C GLY A 146 19.77 6.38 -2.67
N PRO A 147 18.62 6.09 -2.03
CA PRO A 147 17.80 4.94 -2.39
C PRO A 147 17.19 5.08 -3.78
N ILE A 148 16.65 3.98 -4.29
CA ILE A 148 15.86 3.98 -5.53
C ILE A 148 14.47 4.53 -5.21
N GLU A 149 14.13 5.69 -5.78
CA GLU A 149 12.76 6.22 -5.80
C GLU A 149 12.02 5.77 -7.07
N GLY A 150 10.75 5.39 -6.92
CA GLY A 150 9.85 5.13 -8.05
C GLY A 150 9.05 6.37 -8.43
N PRO A 151 8.55 6.47 -9.69
CA PRO A 151 7.73 7.61 -10.11
C PRO A 151 6.40 7.63 -9.36
N VAL A 152 5.95 8.82 -8.96
CA VAL A 152 4.62 9.04 -8.36
C VAL A 152 3.73 9.73 -9.38
N GLU A 153 2.54 9.18 -9.59
CA GLU A 153 1.57 9.69 -10.57
C GLU A 153 1.08 11.12 -10.20
N GLY A 154 0.87 11.93 -11.23
CA GLY A 154 0.40 13.32 -11.13
C GLY A 154 0.90 14.16 -12.30
N ASN A 155 0.09 15.10 -12.77
CA ASN A 155 0.43 16.04 -13.85
C ASN A 155 -0.08 17.45 -13.50
N ASP A 156 0.04 17.79 -12.22
CA ASP A 156 -0.43 19.00 -11.56
C ASP A 156 0.71 19.89 -11.05
N LEU A 157 1.97 19.45 -11.23
CA LEU A 157 3.17 20.25 -10.98
C LEU A 157 3.53 21.12 -12.21
N PRO A 158 4.23 22.26 -12.02
CA PRO A 158 4.82 23.04 -13.10
C PRO A 158 5.85 22.25 -13.94
N ASP A 159 6.06 22.68 -15.18
CA ASP A 159 7.11 22.15 -16.05
C ASP A 159 8.50 22.24 -15.35
N GLY A 160 9.27 21.15 -15.42
CA GLY A 160 10.55 21.02 -14.74
C GLY A 160 10.48 20.51 -13.28
N GLN A 161 9.29 20.43 -12.68
CA GLN A 161 9.11 19.82 -11.35
C GLN A 161 8.71 18.34 -11.44
N VAL A 162 9.25 17.51 -10.54
CA VAL A 162 8.94 16.07 -10.42
C VAL A 162 8.75 15.67 -8.95
N ARG A 163 7.80 14.79 -8.67
CA ARG A 163 7.45 14.39 -7.29
C ARG A 163 8.53 13.62 -6.53
N THR A 164 9.51 13.07 -7.25
CA THR A 164 10.49 12.08 -6.78
C THR A 164 11.74 12.14 -7.64
N VAL A 165 12.91 11.79 -7.10
CA VAL A 165 14.17 11.60 -7.85
C VAL A 165 14.16 10.26 -8.61
N SER A 166 13.06 9.99 -9.30
CA SER A 166 12.83 8.77 -10.07
C SER A 166 13.63 8.83 -11.37
N THR A 167 14.70 8.03 -11.46
CA THR A 167 15.55 8.01 -12.66
C THR A 167 14.77 7.53 -13.89
N SER A 168 13.76 6.67 -13.71
CA SER A 168 12.86 6.22 -14.78
C SER A 168 11.81 7.25 -15.20
N GLN A 169 11.61 8.33 -14.44
CA GLN A 169 10.86 9.52 -14.86
C GLN A 169 11.78 10.52 -15.56
N ILE A 170 12.89 10.88 -14.91
CA ILE A 170 13.85 11.89 -15.35
C ILE A 170 14.43 11.56 -16.74
N ILE A 171 14.68 10.27 -17.03
CA ILE A 171 15.22 9.83 -18.33
C ILE A 171 14.28 10.11 -19.52
N ASN A 172 12.97 10.23 -19.29
CA ASN A 172 12.02 10.59 -20.35
C ASN A 172 11.98 12.10 -20.63
N MET A 173 12.49 12.91 -19.71
CA MET A 173 12.61 14.37 -19.87
C MET A 173 13.88 14.72 -20.66
N PHE A 174 14.92 13.89 -20.57
CA PHE A 174 16.23 14.11 -21.19
C PHE A 174 16.63 12.90 -22.06
N PRO A 175 16.03 12.75 -23.27
CA PRO A 175 16.15 11.54 -24.09
C PRO A 175 17.57 11.26 -24.61
N ASP A 176 18.44 12.27 -24.61
CA ASP A 176 19.84 12.20 -25.05
C ASP A 176 20.79 11.71 -23.94
N LEU A 177 20.26 11.41 -22.76
CA LEU A 177 21.00 10.87 -21.63
C LEU A 177 20.83 9.34 -21.49
N LEU A 178 21.76 8.72 -20.77
CA LEU A 178 21.64 7.37 -20.21
C LEU A 178 21.91 7.44 -18.71
N THR A 179 21.05 6.83 -17.90
CA THR A 179 21.08 7.00 -16.43
C THR A 179 21.44 5.75 -15.65
N TYR A 180 21.73 5.94 -14.37
CA TYR A 180 21.98 4.91 -13.37
C TYR A 180 20.69 4.57 -12.61
N SER A 181 20.70 3.46 -11.86
CA SER A 181 19.56 3.05 -11.03
C SER A 181 19.60 3.70 -9.62
N GLY A 182 19.77 5.01 -9.53
CA GLY A 182 19.84 5.75 -8.26
C GLY A 182 20.26 7.22 -8.46
N PHE A 183 20.36 7.97 -7.37
CA PHE A 183 20.81 9.37 -7.35
C PHE A 183 21.89 9.60 -6.27
N LEU A 184 22.57 10.75 -6.29
CA LEU A 184 23.61 11.10 -5.31
C LEU A 184 23.23 12.29 -4.43
N ILE A 185 23.63 12.24 -3.16
CA ILE A 185 23.57 13.36 -2.20
C ILE A 185 25.01 13.71 -1.80
N PRO A 186 25.55 14.89 -2.20
CA PRO A 186 26.95 15.24 -1.95
C PRO A 186 27.27 15.57 -0.48
N GLU A 187 28.33 14.95 0.05
CA GLU A 187 28.97 15.34 1.31
C GLU A 187 29.92 16.54 1.09
N THR A 188 30.67 16.54 -0.01
CA THR A 188 31.56 17.63 -0.41
C THR A 188 31.64 17.78 -1.94
N ALA A 189 31.87 19.01 -2.39
CA ALA A 189 32.18 19.34 -3.78
C ALA A 189 33.45 20.23 -3.84
N GLY A 190 34.31 19.98 -4.82
CA GLY A 190 35.53 20.74 -5.08
C GLY A 190 35.72 21.06 -6.56
N GLY A 191 36.60 22.01 -6.86
CA GLY A 191 36.78 22.56 -8.22
C GLY A 191 36.02 23.87 -8.44
N ALA A 192 36.34 24.58 -9.52
CA ALA A 192 35.78 25.90 -9.80
C ALA A 192 34.28 25.89 -10.17
N ALA A 193 33.78 24.74 -10.63
CA ALA A 193 32.38 24.50 -10.98
C ALA A 193 31.57 23.83 -9.84
N ALA A 194 32.12 23.74 -8.62
CA ALA A 194 31.40 23.24 -7.47
C ALA A 194 30.10 24.06 -7.25
N SER A 195 28.96 23.37 -7.34
CA SER A 195 27.62 23.97 -7.42
C SER A 195 26.66 23.36 -6.38
N VAL A 196 27.21 22.82 -5.29
CA VAL A 196 26.48 22.20 -4.17
C VAL A 196 26.37 23.22 -3.03
N GLY A 197 25.16 23.48 -2.53
CA GLY A 197 24.93 24.52 -1.52
C GLY A 197 25.33 25.92 -2.00
N THR A 198 25.17 26.20 -3.30
CA THR A 198 25.50 27.48 -3.92
C THR A 198 24.24 28.19 -4.41
N ASP A 199 24.37 29.46 -4.79
CA ASP A 199 23.39 30.17 -5.63
C ASP A 199 21.96 30.13 -5.06
N GLY A 200 21.85 30.35 -3.73
CA GLY A 200 20.61 30.39 -2.97
C GLY A 200 20.21 29.06 -2.30
N LEU A 201 20.95 27.98 -2.51
CA LEU A 201 20.64 26.65 -1.96
C LEU A 201 21.41 26.36 -0.66
N GLU A 202 20.74 25.74 0.32
CA GLU A 202 21.37 25.07 1.47
C GLU A 202 21.91 23.69 1.05
N GLN A 203 22.99 23.21 1.67
CA GLN A 203 23.45 21.84 1.43
C GLN A 203 22.49 20.83 2.09
N VAL A 204 22.10 19.78 1.36
CA VAL A 204 21.27 18.69 1.89
C VAL A 204 22.12 17.73 2.73
N PRO A 205 21.77 17.44 4.00
CA PRO A 205 22.47 16.47 4.82
C PRO A 205 22.38 15.06 4.24
N THR A 206 23.50 14.33 4.16
CA THR A 206 23.51 12.95 3.62
C THR A 206 22.87 11.90 4.53
N THR A 207 22.32 12.29 5.69
CA THR A 207 21.41 11.45 6.50
C THR A 207 19.95 11.65 6.13
N THR A 208 19.56 12.69 5.39
CA THR A 208 18.15 13.12 5.31
C THR A 208 17.21 12.01 4.82
N THR A 209 17.65 11.15 3.90
CA THR A 209 16.83 10.04 3.37
C THR A 209 16.74 8.83 4.32
N ARG A 210 17.60 8.77 5.35
CA ARG A 210 17.42 7.85 6.49
C ARG A 210 16.31 8.34 7.41
N ASP A 211 16.17 9.66 7.52
CA ASP A 211 15.22 10.36 8.40
C ASP A 211 13.83 10.55 7.72
N GLU A 212 13.78 10.67 6.38
CA GLU A 212 12.55 10.48 5.56
C GLU A 212 11.95 9.08 5.75
N GLY A 213 12.76 8.11 6.20
CA GLY A 213 12.32 6.83 6.78
C GLY A 213 11.62 6.99 8.14
N GLY A 214 10.74 7.99 8.26
CA GLY A 214 10.06 8.37 9.49
C GLY A 214 9.34 7.20 10.15
N PHE A 215 9.25 7.26 11.48
CA PHE A 215 8.72 6.20 12.35
C PHE A 215 7.46 5.54 11.75
N ASP A 216 7.58 4.27 11.31
CA ASP A 216 6.52 3.58 10.57
C ASP A 216 5.30 3.31 11.46
N LEU A 217 4.46 4.33 11.57
CA LEU A 217 3.27 4.37 12.38
C LEU A 217 2.20 3.42 11.84
N GLN A 218 2.24 3.10 10.54
CA GLN A 218 1.39 2.09 9.93
C GLN A 218 1.77 0.69 10.44
N SER A 219 3.05 0.32 10.42
CA SER A 219 3.54 -0.92 11.05
C SER A 219 3.34 -0.94 12.57
N ALA A 220 3.48 0.19 13.26
CA ALA A 220 3.24 0.29 14.70
C ALA A 220 1.75 0.09 15.07
N VAL A 221 0.83 0.69 14.32
CA VAL A 221 -0.62 0.48 14.46
C VAL A 221 -1.00 -0.96 14.10
N TYR A 222 -0.41 -1.54 13.05
CA TYR A 222 -0.62 -2.93 12.67
C TYR A 222 -0.12 -3.90 13.77
N ALA A 223 1.05 -3.63 14.36
CA ALA A 223 1.54 -4.40 15.51
C ALA A 223 0.61 -4.29 16.74
N LEU A 224 0.04 -3.12 17.00
CA LEU A 224 -0.96 -2.91 18.05
C LEU A 224 -2.27 -3.67 17.76
N GLU A 225 -2.74 -3.68 16.51
CA GLU A 225 -3.92 -4.43 16.07
C GLU A 225 -3.75 -5.94 16.35
N TRP A 226 -2.59 -6.52 16.02
CA TRP A 226 -2.28 -7.92 16.33
C TRP A 226 -2.25 -8.21 17.83
N ILE A 227 -1.74 -7.29 18.65
CA ILE A 227 -1.77 -7.42 20.12
C ILE A 227 -3.23 -7.43 20.63
N ILE A 228 -4.11 -6.59 20.07
CA ILE A 228 -5.54 -6.55 20.42
C ILE A 228 -6.23 -7.86 20.02
N PHE A 229 -5.98 -8.40 18.82
CA PHE A 229 -6.53 -9.70 18.41
C PHE A 229 -6.02 -10.86 19.29
N ALA A 230 -4.73 -10.87 19.65
CA ALA A 230 -4.18 -11.85 20.58
C ALA A 230 -4.83 -11.77 21.97
N ALA A 231 -5.04 -10.55 22.50
CA ALA A 231 -5.74 -10.33 23.76
C ALA A 231 -7.22 -10.77 23.70
N MET A 232 -7.92 -10.52 22.59
CA MET A 232 -9.31 -10.96 22.40
C MET A 232 -9.41 -12.49 22.31
N ALA A 233 -8.47 -13.16 21.64
CA ALA A 233 -8.40 -14.61 21.57
C ALA A 233 -8.13 -15.24 22.96
N LEU A 234 -7.21 -14.66 23.74
CA LEU A 234 -6.95 -15.02 25.14
C LEU A 234 -8.20 -14.84 26.02
N TYR A 235 -8.92 -13.73 25.86
CA TYR A 235 -10.14 -13.44 26.60
C TYR A 235 -11.26 -14.47 26.27
N MET A 236 -11.52 -14.74 24.99
CA MET A 236 -12.52 -15.74 24.60
C MET A 236 -12.16 -17.16 25.08
N TRP A 237 -10.87 -17.52 25.03
CA TRP A 237 -10.39 -18.79 25.60
C TRP A 237 -10.62 -18.86 27.10
N PHE A 238 -10.31 -17.80 27.85
CA PHE A 238 -10.53 -17.72 29.29
C PHE A 238 -12.03 -17.79 29.62
N GLN A 239 -12.88 -17.10 28.86
CA GLN A 239 -14.33 -17.15 29.03
C GLN A 239 -14.89 -18.56 28.79
N LEU A 240 -14.48 -19.26 27.72
CA LEU A 240 -14.84 -20.66 27.49
C LEU A 240 -14.39 -21.58 28.62
N LEU A 241 -13.17 -21.39 29.14
CA LEU A 241 -12.63 -22.20 30.23
C LEU A 241 -13.36 -21.94 31.56
N ARG A 242 -13.72 -20.68 31.84
CA ARG A 242 -14.52 -20.27 33.00
C ARG A 242 -15.93 -20.83 32.91
N ASP A 243 -16.58 -20.72 31.76
CA ASP A 243 -17.96 -21.16 31.58
C ASP A 243 -18.06 -22.71 31.62
N ASP A 244 -17.03 -23.44 31.19
CA ASP A 244 -16.90 -24.90 31.36
C ASP A 244 -16.66 -25.30 32.83
N TYR A 245 -15.86 -24.54 33.59
CA TYR A 245 -15.67 -24.74 35.04
C TYR A 245 -16.95 -24.44 35.84
N VAL A 246 -17.63 -23.33 35.55
CA VAL A 246 -18.90 -22.93 36.19
C VAL A 246 -20.01 -23.93 35.87
N ARG A 247 -20.07 -24.44 34.63
CA ARG A 247 -21.05 -25.45 34.22
C ARG A 247 -20.85 -26.81 34.90
N ARG A 248 -19.62 -27.19 35.24
CA ARG A 248 -19.37 -28.36 36.10
C ARG A 248 -19.85 -28.10 37.53
N ARG A 249 -19.46 -26.98 38.13
CA ARG A 249 -19.89 -26.59 39.50
C ARG A 249 -21.41 -26.53 39.69
N LEU A 250 -22.15 -25.99 38.72
CA LEU A 250 -23.62 -25.93 38.77
C LEU A 250 -24.29 -27.25 38.28
N GLY A 251 -23.55 -28.09 37.58
CA GLY A 251 -24.02 -29.41 37.12
C GLY A 251 -24.04 -30.47 38.21
N GLU A 252 -23.21 -30.33 39.25
CA GLU A 252 -23.17 -31.25 40.40
C GLU A 252 -24.41 -31.10 41.30
N ASP A 253 -24.94 -29.88 41.49
CA ASP A 253 -26.21 -29.64 42.21
C ASP A 253 -27.47 -30.02 41.39
N SER A 254 -27.32 -30.45 40.13
CA SER A 254 -28.44 -30.68 39.19
C SER A 254 -28.86 -32.15 39.05
N GLN A 255 -28.36 -33.08 39.88
CA GLN A 255 -28.76 -34.51 39.83
C GLN A 255 -29.82 -34.93 40.85
N ASP A 256 -30.12 -34.11 41.87
CA ASP A 256 -31.25 -34.33 42.80
C ASP A 256 -32.34 -33.25 42.64
N THR A 257 -32.91 -33.18 41.45
CA THR A 257 -34.30 -32.72 41.26
C THR A 257 -34.97 -33.58 40.22
N GLU A 258 -35.77 -34.52 40.71
CA GLU A 258 -36.63 -35.41 39.93
C GLU A 258 -37.48 -34.61 38.92
N LYS A 259 -37.57 -35.09 37.67
CA LYS A 259 -38.37 -34.42 36.63
C LYS A 259 -39.86 -34.62 36.84
N SER A 260 -40.45 -33.88 37.77
CA SER A 260 -41.89 -33.65 37.83
C SER A 260 -42.33 -32.83 36.60
N VAL A 261 -42.55 -33.52 35.48
CA VAL A 261 -43.13 -32.91 34.27
C VAL A 261 -44.59 -32.56 34.57
N GLU A 262 -44.83 -31.29 34.91
CA GLU A 262 -46.17 -30.78 35.17
C GLU A 262 -47.01 -30.81 33.89
N TYR A 263 -47.89 -31.82 33.78
CA TYR A 263 -48.88 -31.91 32.71
C TYR A 263 -49.96 -30.84 32.92
N VAL A 264 -49.70 -29.61 32.45
CA VAL A 264 -50.71 -28.56 32.34
C VAL A 264 -51.72 -28.96 31.25
N VAL A 265 -52.76 -29.71 31.66
CA VAL A 265 -53.88 -30.08 30.80
C VAL A 265 -54.74 -28.84 30.54
N VAL A 266 -54.37 -28.08 29.51
CA VAL A 266 -55.20 -26.97 29.00
C VAL A 266 -56.49 -27.55 28.42
N LYS A 267 -57.56 -27.53 29.20
CA LYS A 267 -58.91 -27.75 28.66
C LYS A 267 -59.27 -26.61 27.70
N PRO A 268 -59.55 -26.86 26.41
CA PRO A 268 -60.42 -25.96 25.68
C PRO A 268 -61.79 -25.94 26.37
N ALA A 269 -62.45 -24.78 26.39
CA ALA A 269 -63.73 -24.63 27.07
C ALA A 269 -64.84 -25.39 26.30
N GLY A 270 -65.39 -26.44 26.93
CA GLY A 270 -66.60 -27.11 26.45
C GLY A 270 -66.40 -28.49 25.82
N ASP A 271 -65.76 -29.44 26.52
CA ASP A 271 -66.12 -30.86 26.37
C ASP A 271 -65.88 -31.68 27.65
N ALA A 272 -66.53 -32.84 27.77
CA ALA A 272 -66.82 -33.47 29.08
C ALA A 272 -66.49 -34.97 29.22
N THR A 273 -65.66 -35.57 28.35
CA THR A 273 -65.26 -37.00 28.47
C THR A 273 -63.77 -37.21 28.16
N ILE A 274 -63.14 -38.19 28.81
CA ILE A 274 -61.77 -38.65 28.51
C ILE A 274 -61.85 -39.91 27.62
N ALA A 275 -61.05 -39.96 26.55
CA ALA A 275 -60.99 -41.13 25.66
C ALA A 275 -60.16 -42.28 26.29
N PRO A 276 -60.60 -43.56 26.18
CA PRO A 276 -59.99 -44.67 26.90
C PRO A 276 -58.63 -45.15 26.35
N GLU A 277 -58.22 -44.71 25.15
CA GLU A 277 -57.02 -45.24 24.47
C GLU A 277 -55.70 -44.98 25.22
N VAL A 278 -55.66 -43.98 26.11
CA VAL A 278 -54.46 -43.65 26.92
C VAL A 278 -54.07 -44.78 27.88
N MET A 279 -55.02 -45.64 28.30
CA MET A 279 -54.77 -46.70 29.30
C MET A 279 -54.11 -47.96 28.73
N SER A 280 -54.17 -48.20 27.42
CA SER A 280 -53.62 -49.44 26.81
C SER A 280 -52.11 -49.35 26.50
N GLY A 281 -51.50 -48.16 26.57
CA GLY A 281 -50.06 -48.01 26.41
C GLY A 281 -49.22 -48.63 27.52
N LEU A 282 -49.84 -48.97 28.66
CA LEU A 282 -49.16 -49.43 29.88
C LEU A 282 -49.11 -50.96 30.05
N THR A 283 -49.77 -51.74 29.18
CA THR A 283 -50.09 -53.17 29.45
C THR A 283 -49.73 -54.17 28.34
N GLY A 284 -49.18 -53.72 27.21
CA GLY A 284 -48.37 -54.58 26.32
C GLY A 284 -49.08 -55.72 25.57
N LEU A 285 -50.37 -55.60 25.24
CA LEU A 285 -51.12 -56.59 24.46
C LEU A 285 -51.68 -56.01 23.13
N PRO A 286 -51.57 -56.71 21.98
CA PRO A 286 -51.97 -56.18 20.68
C PRO A 286 -53.41 -56.56 20.26
N ALA A 287 -54.26 -55.55 20.03
CA ALA A 287 -55.56 -55.70 19.37
C ALA A 287 -56.10 -54.33 18.88
N HIS A 288 -56.90 -54.21 17.84
CA HIS A 288 -57.03 -54.98 16.58
C HIS A 288 -57.71 -54.04 15.54
N ARG A 289 -57.46 -54.22 14.24
CA ARG A 289 -57.74 -53.22 13.18
C ARG A 289 -59.11 -53.40 12.49
N HIS A 290 -60.06 -52.46 12.63
CA HIS A 290 -61.22 -52.20 11.73
C HIS A 290 -61.87 -50.83 12.09
N GLY A 291 -62.56 -50.07 11.22
CA GLY A 291 -62.71 -50.16 9.76
C GLY A 291 -63.87 -49.28 9.20
N GLY A 292 -63.62 -48.46 8.17
CA GLY A 292 -64.65 -47.67 7.42
C GLY A 292 -65.00 -46.29 8.05
N GLN A 293 -65.63 -45.33 7.34
CA GLN A 293 -65.83 -45.18 5.89
C GLN A 293 -66.06 -43.68 5.50
N LYS A 294 -65.70 -43.28 4.28
CA LYS A 294 -66.01 -41.98 3.60
C LYS A 294 -67.50 -41.96 3.12
N PRO A 295 -68.16 -40.85 2.65
CA PRO A 295 -67.57 -39.76 1.82
C PRO A 295 -68.24 -38.33 1.72
N GLY A 296 -67.56 -37.42 0.99
CA GLY A 296 -68.18 -36.41 0.10
C GLY A 296 -68.40 -34.98 0.68
N LYS A 297 -68.46 -33.88 -0.10
CA LYS A 297 -68.27 -33.55 -1.54
C LYS A 297 -67.64 -32.12 -1.63
N LYS A 298 -66.79 -31.75 -2.62
CA LYS A 298 -67.09 -31.07 -3.92
C LYS A 298 -68.23 -30.02 -3.86
N SER A 299 -68.23 -28.82 -4.47
CA SER A 299 -67.30 -27.99 -5.33
C SER A 299 -67.92 -26.56 -5.42
N GLY A 300 -67.31 -25.43 -5.82
CA GLY A 300 -65.97 -25.09 -6.36
C GLY A 300 -66.01 -24.61 -7.83
N LYS A 301 -65.32 -23.49 -8.17
CA LYS A 301 -65.32 -22.66 -9.44
C LYS A 301 -66.33 -21.46 -9.45
N ARG A 302 -66.22 -20.37 -10.24
CA ARG A 302 -65.28 -19.96 -11.33
C ARG A 302 -65.20 -18.42 -11.57
N SER A 303 -64.21 -18.03 -12.38
CA SER A 303 -63.82 -16.74 -13.01
C SER A 303 -64.85 -15.82 -13.71
N ALA A 304 -64.58 -14.50 -13.74
CA ALA A 304 -64.56 -13.54 -14.90
C ALA A 304 -64.12 -12.13 -14.40
N LYS A 305 -63.27 -11.28 -15.03
CA LYS A 305 -63.19 -10.69 -16.40
C LYS A 305 -64.35 -9.69 -16.67
N THR A 306 -64.20 -8.43 -17.12
CA THR A 306 -63.38 -7.92 -18.26
C THR A 306 -63.28 -6.36 -18.35
N GLY A 307 -62.11 -5.82 -18.76
CA GLY A 307 -61.91 -4.63 -19.65
C GLY A 307 -62.20 -3.19 -19.16
N GLY A 308 -61.65 -2.11 -19.76
CA GLY A 308 -60.54 -2.01 -20.74
C GLY A 308 -60.52 -0.71 -21.61
N LYS A 309 -59.34 -0.36 -22.19
CA LYS A 309 -59.06 0.70 -23.22
C LYS A 309 -59.24 2.18 -22.78
N THR A 310 -58.72 3.22 -23.47
CA THR A 310 -58.31 3.40 -24.90
C THR A 310 -56.80 3.55 -25.20
N ASP A 311 -56.34 4.59 -25.94
CA ASP A 311 -55.18 4.54 -26.89
C ASP A 311 -54.55 5.93 -27.23
N GLY A 312 -53.27 5.98 -27.71
CA GLY A 312 -52.62 7.12 -28.43
C GLY A 312 -51.22 7.54 -27.88
N SER A 313 -50.05 7.60 -28.55
CA SER A 313 -49.59 7.77 -29.97
C SER A 313 -49.39 9.27 -30.39
N THR A 314 -48.37 9.75 -31.14
CA THR A 314 -47.30 9.14 -32.01
C THR A 314 -46.10 10.11 -32.31
N SER A 315 -44.97 9.58 -32.83
CA SER A 315 -43.95 10.17 -33.79
C SER A 315 -43.11 11.44 -33.44
N THR A 316 -41.76 11.50 -33.63
CA THR A 316 -40.91 11.67 -34.88
C THR A 316 -41.09 13.07 -35.52
N THR A 317 -40.13 13.91 -35.95
CA THR A 317 -38.87 13.83 -36.79
C THR A 317 -37.95 15.07 -36.52
N ASP A 318 -36.72 15.31 -37.03
CA ASP A 318 -35.51 14.58 -37.51
C ASP A 318 -34.37 15.64 -37.80
N PRO A 319 -33.07 15.30 -38.07
CA PRO A 319 -31.93 16.26 -38.03
C PRO A 319 -31.45 16.85 -39.38
N ALA A 320 -30.84 18.07 -39.33
CA ALA A 320 -30.08 18.79 -40.38
C ALA A 320 -29.39 20.05 -39.75
N ASP A 321 -28.34 20.73 -40.24
CA ASP A 321 -27.40 20.50 -41.36
C ASP A 321 -26.06 21.31 -41.17
N ALA A 322 -25.21 21.34 -42.20
CA ALA A 322 -23.90 22.04 -42.42
C ALA A 322 -23.77 23.55 -42.00
N ASP A 323 -22.63 24.26 -42.10
CA ASP A 323 -21.32 24.09 -42.76
C ASP A 323 -20.25 25.03 -42.09
N PRO A 324 -18.93 25.01 -42.41
CA PRO A 324 -17.90 25.84 -41.75
C PRO A 324 -17.63 27.19 -42.45
N THR A 325 -16.92 28.10 -41.77
CA THR A 325 -16.38 29.34 -42.36
C THR A 325 -14.85 29.33 -42.41
N ASP A 326 -14.31 29.23 -43.62
CA ASP A 326 -12.92 29.58 -43.94
C ASP A 326 -12.79 31.09 -44.20
N THR A 327 -11.69 31.72 -43.75
CA THR A 327 -11.33 33.09 -44.09
C THR A 327 -9.81 33.27 -44.20
N SER A 328 -9.23 32.94 -45.36
CA SER A 328 -7.86 33.32 -45.71
C SER A 328 -7.77 34.74 -46.30
N THR A 329 -6.86 35.56 -45.79
CA THR A 329 -6.38 36.85 -46.36
C THR A 329 -5.08 37.19 -45.61
N THR A 330 -3.86 37.29 -46.17
CA THR A 330 -3.33 37.77 -47.47
C THR A 330 -3.13 39.29 -47.53
N GLY A 331 -1.86 39.72 -47.42
CA GLY A 331 -1.41 41.11 -47.54
C GLY A 331 -1.08 41.74 -46.17
N GLY A 332 -0.01 42.53 -46.01
CA GLY A 332 1.05 42.84 -46.98
C GLY A 332 1.52 44.30 -46.93
N ASN A 333 2.47 44.60 -46.04
CA ASN A 333 3.41 45.72 -46.10
C ASN A 333 4.49 45.52 -45.02
#